data_AF-A0A098YM60-F1
#
_entry.id   AF-A0A098YM60-F1
#
_cell.length_a   1.000
_cell.length_b   1.000
_cell.length_c   1.000
_cell.angle_alpha   90.00
_cell.angle_beta   90.00
_cell.angle_gamma   90.00
#
_symmetry.space_group_name_H-M   'P 1'
#
loop_
_entity.id
_entity.type
_entity.pdbx_description
1 polymer ?
#
loop_
_entity_poly.entity_id
_entity_poly.type
_entity_poly.pdbx_seq_one_letter_code
_entity_poly.pdbx_strand_id
1 'polypeptide(L)'
;QKLQISRNKVTLSEQEKAIKHGEARLKGLSTMIANLESHKNDLLKEIERLENDVKAGKITKEQADAERARIIADIEKTKGKIIDKQEKLAEAERKLKLVKGLTETTEERYKEIRSDIHSIAPNLNTQALHEMQAVGWNMASIEAQKSYSKFNAYRESLPQEQRAAFDKATENLSEGSVFEQMAENSSQVTLVATALFLGYLDKATAISESAGGGAAPKGGWGKKPDEDDMAFRQRCFLMGMHMLKSGKKRNVKR
;
A
#
# COMPACT_ATOMS: atom_id res chain seq x y z
N GLN A 1 -12.13 -2.49 -9.95
CA GLN A 1 -11.33 -2.72 -11.18
C GLN A 1 -10.57 -1.45 -11.67
N LYS A 2 -11.17 -0.32 -12.13
CA LYS A 2 -10.41 0.91 -12.53
C LYS A 2 -9.67 1.59 -11.37
N LEU A 3 -10.20 1.54 -10.15
CA LEU A 3 -9.47 2.06 -8.98
C LEU A 3 -8.77 0.99 -8.17
N GLN A 4 -9.02 -0.29 -8.43
CA GLN A 4 -8.07 -1.33 -8.04
C GLN A 4 -6.83 -1.28 -8.94
N ILE A 5 -7.01 -0.92 -10.22
CA ILE A 5 -5.94 -0.54 -11.15
C ILE A 5 -5.26 0.75 -10.64
N SER A 6 -6.01 1.78 -10.29
CA SER A 6 -5.42 3.02 -9.75
C SER A 6 -4.72 2.82 -8.40
N ARG A 7 -5.30 2.03 -7.49
CA ARG A 7 -4.74 1.71 -6.17
C ARG A 7 -3.54 0.82 -6.31
N ASN A 8 -3.60 -0.27 -7.07
CA ASN A 8 -2.42 -1.07 -7.36
C ASN A 8 -1.33 -0.21 -8.02
N LYS A 9 -1.66 0.75 -8.88
CA LYS A 9 -0.69 1.69 -9.46
C LYS A 9 -0.06 2.61 -8.39
N VAL A 10 -0.84 3.12 -7.44
CA VAL A 10 -0.35 3.94 -6.31
C VAL A 10 0.48 3.08 -5.35
N THR A 11 -0.03 1.93 -4.92
CA THR A 11 0.66 0.95 -4.07
C THR A 11 1.95 0.46 -4.70
N LEU A 12 1.98 0.16 -6.01
CA LEU A 12 3.21 -0.17 -6.73
C LEU A 12 4.19 0.99 -6.69
N SER A 13 3.75 2.24 -6.89
CA SER A 13 4.62 3.41 -6.78
C SER A 13 5.18 3.62 -5.36
N GLU A 14 4.38 3.37 -4.33
CA GLU A 14 4.82 3.44 -2.92
C GLU A 14 5.79 2.30 -2.57
N GLN A 15 5.49 1.09 -3.03
CA GLN A 15 6.37 -0.08 -2.89
C GLN A 15 7.70 0.12 -3.62
N GLU A 16 7.69 0.69 -4.83
CA GLU A 16 8.90 1.07 -5.58
C GLU A 16 9.74 2.11 -4.82
N LYS A 17 9.09 3.13 -4.24
CA LYS A 17 9.79 4.11 -3.37
C LYS A 17 10.38 3.42 -2.13
N ALA A 18 9.64 2.54 -1.48
CA ALA A 18 10.11 1.77 -0.32
C ALA A 18 11.29 0.85 -0.67
N ILE A 19 11.27 0.20 -1.85
CA ILE A 19 12.38 -0.59 -2.39
C ILE A 19 13.62 0.30 -2.58
N LYS A 20 13.49 1.46 -3.25
CA LYS A 20 14.59 2.40 -3.46
C LYS A 20 15.20 2.88 -2.13
N HIS A 21 14.37 3.23 -1.16
CA HIS A 21 14.84 3.62 0.18
C HIS A 21 15.51 2.46 0.92
N GLY A 22 14.98 1.24 0.80
CA GLY A 22 15.57 0.02 1.36
C GLY A 22 16.95 -0.28 0.77
N GLU A 23 17.10 -0.20 -0.56
CA GLU A 23 18.36 -0.39 -1.27
C GLU A 23 19.41 0.66 -0.88
N ALA A 24 19.00 1.93 -0.76
CA ALA A 24 19.87 3.00 -0.27
C ALA A 24 20.34 2.74 1.18
N ARG A 25 19.44 2.27 2.05
CA ARG A 25 19.76 1.90 3.43
C ARG A 25 20.75 0.73 3.50
N LEU A 26 20.58 -0.31 2.68
CA LEU A 26 21.53 -1.42 2.58
C LEU A 26 22.91 -0.92 2.17
N LYS A 27 22.98 -0.09 1.11
CA LYS A 27 24.25 0.49 0.66
C LYS A 27 24.93 1.28 1.79
N GLY A 28 24.19 2.13 2.51
CA GLY A 28 24.73 2.90 3.62
C GLY A 28 25.25 2.03 4.77
N LEU A 29 24.52 0.96 5.13
CA LEU A 29 24.95 0.00 6.15
C LEU A 29 26.20 -0.77 5.74
N SER A 30 26.27 -1.25 4.49
CA SER A 30 27.47 -1.91 3.96
C SER A 30 28.69 -0.99 3.95
N THR A 31 28.54 0.29 3.57
CA THR A 31 29.63 1.27 3.63
C THR A 31 30.08 1.54 5.08
N MET A 32 29.14 1.66 6.03
CA MET A 32 29.48 1.84 7.44
C MET A 32 30.27 0.64 8.00
N ILE A 33 29.90 -0.59 7.61
CA ILE A 33 30.62 -1.81 8.00
C ILE A 33 32.04 -1.78 7.42
N ALA A 34 32.19 -1.52 6.12
CA ALA A 34 33.50 -1.45 5.47
C ALA A 34 34.42 -0.39 6.11
N ASN A 35 33.88 0.78 6.48
CA ASN A 35 34.64 1.83 7.15
C ASN A 35 35.10 1.39 8.55
N LEU A 36 34.24 0.72 9.32
CA LEU A 36 34.58 0.21 10.65
C LEU A 36 35.62 -0.92 10.56
N GLU A 37 35.55 -1.77 9.54
CA GLU A 37 36.54 -2.81 9.27
C GLU A 37 37.90 -2.21 8.89
N SER A 38 37.93 -1.17 8.06
CA SER A 38 39.15 -0.42 7.74
C SER A 38 39.76 0.18 9.00
N HIS A 39 38.96 0.87 9.82
CA HIS A 39 39.44 1.47 11.06
C HIS A 39 40.01 0.43 12.03
N LYS A 40 39.34 -0.71 12.19
CA LYS A 40 39.85 -1.84 12.98
C LYS A 40 41.21 -2.32 12.46
N ASN A 41 41.39 -2.43 11.15
CA ASN A 41 42.64 -2.86 10.54
C ASN A 41 43.76 -1.83 10.73
N ASP A 42 43.44 -0.54 10.72
CA ASP A 42 44.43 0.51 10.99
C ASP A 42 44.89 0.49 12.46
N LEU A 43 43.98 0.26 13.40
CA LEU A 43 44.32 0.02 14.82
C LEU A 43 45.21 -1.21 15.00
N LEU A 44 44.96 -2.30 14.25
CA LEU A 44 45.83 -3.49 14.28
C LEU A 44 47.25 -3.19 13.77
N LYS A 45 47.39 -2.40 12.70
CA LYS A 45 48.71 -1.95 12.21
C LYS A 45 49.42 -1.05 13.21
N GLU A 46 48.69 -0.27 13.99
CA GLU A 46 49.27 0.58 15.04
C GLU A 46 49.89 -0.25 16.16
N ILE A 47 49.29 -1.39 16.52
CA ILE A 47 49.90 -2.37 17.44
C ILE A 47 51.23 -2.90 16.86
N GLU A 48 51.29 -3.27 15.58
CA GLU A 48 52.53 -3.72 14.95
C GLU A 48 53.62 -2.64 14.94
N ARG A 49 53.24 -1.36 14.75
CA ARG A 49 54.18 -0.23 14.84
C ARG A 49 54.74 -0.07 16.24
N LEU A 50 53.90 -0.15 17.27
CA LEU A 50 54.35 -0.10 18.67
C LEU A 50 55.37 -1.21 18.96
N GLU A 51 55.12 -2.43 18.49
CA GLU A 51 56.06 -3.55 18.65
C GLU A 51 57.42 -3.28 17.99
N ASN A 52 57.42 -2.64 16.81
CA ASN A 52 58.65 -2.26 16.11
C ASN A 52 59.39 -1.10 16.81
N ASP A 53 58.68 -0.13 17.36
CA ASP A 53 59.27 0.99 18.09
C ASP A 53 59.91 0.55 19.42
N VAL A 54 59.34 -0.46 20.10
CA VAL A 54 59.98 -1.14 21.24
C VAL A 54 61.27 -1.82 20.80
N LYS A 55 61.25 -2.60 19.70
CA LYS A 55 62.46 -3.28 19.17
C LYS A 55 63.55 -2.31 18.76
N ALA A 56 63.17 -1.15 18.22
CA ALA A 56 64.09 -0.07 17.84
C ALA A 56 64.56 0.77 19.05
N GLY A 57 64.08 0.48 20.26
CA GLY A 57 64.44 1.20 21.49
C GLY A 57 63.89 2.63 21.57
N LYS A 58 62.90 3.00 20.75
CA LYS A 58 62.32 4.35 20.73
C LYS A 58 61.38 4.62 21.90
N ILE A 59 60.74 3.57 22.42
CA ILE A 59 59.80 3.61 23.56
C ILE A 59 60.09 2.46 24.52
N THR A 60 59.71 2.62 25.78
CA THR A 60 59.84 1.52 26.76
C THR A 60 58.74 0.49 26.57
N LYS A 61 58.96 -0.71 27.11
CA LYS A 61 57.98 -1.80 27.07
C LYS A 61 56.70 -1.43 27.82
N GLU A 62 56.82 -0.76 28.96
CA GLU A 62 55.69 -0.33 29.79
C GLU A 62 54.81 0.70 29.06
N GLN A 63 55.43 1.64 28.33
CA GLN A 63 54.71 2.62 27.51
C GLN A 63 53.95 1.94 26.37
N ALA A 64 54.59 0.98 25.69
CA ALA A 64 53.95 0.22 24.63
C ALA A 64 52.79 -0.66 25.15
N ASP A 65 52.95 -1.29 26.31
CA ASP A 65 51.93 -2.13 26.92
C ASP A 65 50.67 -1.34 27.31
N ALA A 66 50.86 -0.14 27.88
CA ALA A 66 49.75 0.75 28.23
C ALA A 66 48.96 1.21 26.99
N GLU A 67 49.67 1.60 25.93
CA GLU A 67 49.04 2.04 24.68
C GLU A 67 48.37 0.89 23.93
N ARG A 68 49.00 -0.28 23.93
CA ARG A 68 48.43 -1.51 23.35
C ARG A 68 47.12 -1.88 24.05
N ALA A 69 47.04 -1.76 25.36
CA ALA A 69 45.80 -2.01 26.10
C ALA A 69 44.68 -1.06 25.68
N ARG A 70 44.99 0.23 25.47
CA ARG A 70 44.05 1.24 24.96
C ARG A 70 43.54 0.88 23.56
N ILE A 71 44.45 0.57 22.64
CA ILE A 71 44.09 0.20 21.26
C ILE A 71 43.24 -1.07 21.22
N ILE A 72 43.54 -2.07 22.06
CA ILE A 72 42.72 -3.29 22.17
C ILE A 72 41.29 -2.96 22.61
N ALA A 73 41.12 -2.05 23.59
CA ALA A 73 39.79 -1.64 24.01
C ALA A 73 39.00 -0.95 22.88
N ASP A 74 39.67 -0.11 22.07
CA ASP A 74 39.06 0.54 20.90
C ASP A 74 38.71 -0.46 19.78
N ILE A 75 39.53 -1.50 19.60
CA ILE A 75 39.24 -2.62 18.70
C ILE A 75 37.97 -3.36 19.14
N GLU A 76 37.85 -3.70 20.43
CA GLU A 76 36.65 -4.39 20.95
C GLU A 76 35.39 -3.53 20.81
N LYS A 77 35.50 -2.22 21.10
CA LYS A 77 34.40 -1.26 20.86
C LYS A 77 34.01 -1.20 19.38
N THR A 78 34.99 -1.22 18.49
CA THR A 78 34.76 -1.20 17.03
C THR A 78 34.11 -2.49 16.55
N LYS A 79 34.52 -3.65 17.06
CA LYS A 79 33.87 -4.94 16.80
C LYS A 79 32.40 -4.92 17.22
N GLY A 80 32.09 -4.39 18.40
CA GLY A 80 30.70 -4.22 18.86
C GLY A 80 29.85 -3.37 17.91
N LYS A 81 30.41 -2.28 17.37
CA LYS A 81 29.71 -1.46 16.36
C LYS A 81 29.50 -2.19 15.04
N ILE A 82 30.44 -3.04 14.61
CA ILE A 82 30.32 -3.85 13.40
C ILE A 82 29.16 -4.84 13.55
N ILE A 83 29.08 -5.54 14.69
CA ILE A 83 28.00 -6.48 14.99
C ILE A 83 26.63 -5.79 14.92
N ASP A 84 26.46 -4.64 15.59
CA ASP A 84 25.22 -3.84 15.52
C ASP A 84 24.83 -3.48 14.08
N LYS A 85 25.81 -3.12 13.24
CA LYS A 85 25.55 -2.76 11.83
C LYS A 85 25.20 -3.99 10.97
N GLN A 86 25.83 -5.14 11.22
CA GLN A 86 25.51 -6.40 10.57
C GLN A 86 24.09 -6.87 10.91
N GLU A 87 23.66 -6.78 12.16
CA GLU A 87 22.29 -7.10 12.57
C GLU A 87 21.26 -6.19 11.86
N LYS A 88 21.53 -4.87 11.83
CA LYS A 88 20.69 -3.89 11.13
C LYS A 88 20.65 -4.12 9.62
N LEU A 89 21.75 -4.57 9.02
CA LEU A 89 21.82 -4.94 7.61
C LEU A 89 20.92 -6.15 7.33
N ALA A 90 21.06 -7.22 8.11
CA ALA A 90 20.25 -8.43 7.97
C ALA A 90 18.74 -8.19 8.17
N GLU A 91 18.37 -7.27 9.07
CA GLU A 91 16.97 -6.85 9.23
C GLU A 91 16.47 -6.07 8.00
N ALA A 92 17.28 -5.14 7.48
CA ALA A 92 16.94 -4.37 6.29
C ALA A 92 16.81 -5.26 5.04
N GLU A 93 17.65 -6.28 4.87
CA GLU A 93 17.57 -7.25 3.78
C GLU A 93 16.27 -8.06 3.84
N ARG A 94 15.89 -8.53 5.03
CA ARG A 94 14.62 -9.24 5.25
C ARG A 94 13.41 -8.37 4.88
N LYS A 95 13.40 -7.11 5.33
CA LYS A 95 12.33 -6.16 4.99
C LYS A 95 12.27 -5.88 3.48
N LEU A 96 13.42 -5.70 2.83
CA LEU A 96 13.47 -5.47 1.39
C LEU A 96 12.94 -6.67 0.60
N LYS A 97 13.31 -7.89 1.01
CA LYS A 97 12.79 -9.13 0.39
C LYS A 97 11.27 -9.24 0.51
N LEU A 98 10.73 -8.91 1.69
CA LEU A 98 9.28 -8.93 1.92
C LEU A 98 8.55 -7.93 1.01
N VAL A 99 9.04 -6.68 0.94
CA VAL A 99 8.43 -5.65 0.09
C VAL A 99 8.48 -6.06 -1.38
N LYS A 100 9.61 -6.59 -1.89
CA LYS A 100 9.73 -7.08 -3.27
C LYS A 100 8.70 -8.17 -3.59
N GLY A 101 8.52 -9.16 -2.72
CA GLY A 101 7.50 -10.20 -2.93
C GLY A 101 6.06 -9.70 -2.90
N LEU A 102 5.76 -8.70 -2.06
CA LEU A 102 4.44 -8.03 -2.06
C LEU A 102 4.20 -7.23 -3.35
N THR A 103 5.24 -6.59 -3.90
CA THR A 103 5.17 -5.89 -5.19
C THR A 103 4.84 -6.86 -6.32
N GLU A 104 5.54 -7.98 -6.42
CA GLU A 104 5.30 -9.03 -7.43
C GLU A 104 3.85 -9.53 -7.38
N THR A 105 3.36 -9.87 -6.18
CA THR A 105 1.96 -10.30 -5.98
C THR A 105 0.95 -9.22 -6.40
N THR A 106 1.29 -7.94 -6.18
CA THR A 106 0.42 -6.80 -6.53
C THR A 106 0.39 -6.56 -8.04
N GLU A 107 1.53 -6.76 -8.73
CA GLU A 107 1.61 -6.70 -10.19
C GLU A 107 0.80 -7.80 -10.88
N GLU A 108 0.88 -9.03 -10.37
CA GLU A 108 0.11 -10.17 -10.90
C GLU A 108 -1.40 -9.89 -10.82
N ARG A 109 -1.89 -9.49 -9.64
CA ARG A 109 -3.29 -9.09 -9.45
C ARG A 109 -3.69 -7.93 -10.36
N TYR A 110 -2.81 -6.95 -10.56
CA TYR A 110 -3.09 -5.83 -11.47
C TYR A 110 -3.29 -6.31 -12.92
N LYS A 111 -2.46 -7.25 -13.39
CA LYS A 111 -2.55 -7.82 -14.74
C LYS A 111 -3.86 -8.62 -14.92
N GLU A 112 -4.22 -9.45 -13.96
CA GLU A 112 -5.47 -10.23 -13.97
C GLU A 112 -6.71 -9.32 -14.05
N ILE A 113 -6.82 -8.36 -13.15
CA ILE A 113 -7.92 -7.39 -13.07
C ILE A 113 -8.07 -6.62 -14.39
N ARG A 114 -6.95 -6.27 -15.03
CA ARG A 114 -6.95 -5.57 -16.31
C ARG A 114 -7.44 -6.45 -17.46
N SER A 115 -7.06 -7.72 -17.46
CA SER A 115 -7.50 -8.72 -18.44
C SER A 115 -9.02 -8.94 -18.36
N ASP A 116 -9.57 -9.05 -17.15
CA ASP A 116 -11.00 -9.28 -16.93
C ASP A 116 -11.86 -8.11 -17.43
N ILE A 117 -11.44 -6.86 -17.20
CA ILE A 117 -12.13 -5.68 -17.75
C ILE A 117 -12.16 -5.73 -19.27
N HIS A 118 -11.02 -6.06 -19.88
CA HIS A 118 -10.85 -5.99 -21.32
C HIS A 118 -11.67 -7.06 -22.06
N SER A 119 -11.83 -8.25 -21.46
CA SER A 119 -12.62 -9.33 -22.05
C SER A 119 -14.14 -9.11 -21.94
N ILE A 120 -14.62 -8.43 -20.88
CA ILE A 120 -16.05 -8.27 -20.60
C ILE A 120 -16.64 -7.01 -21.26
N ALA A 121 -15.87 -5.92 -21.36
CA ALA A 121 -16.32 -4.64 -21.90
C ALA A 121 -16.91 -4.65 -23.33
N PRO A 122 -16.33 -5.35 -24.34
CA PRO A 122 -16.86 -5.31 -25.72
C PRO A 122 -18.20 -6.04 -25.88
N ASN A 123 -18.62 -6.84 -24.89
CA ASN A 123 -19.86 -7.62 -24.92
C ASN A 123 -21.05 -6.91 -24.25
N LEU A 124 -20.87 -5.68 -23.78
CA LEU A 124 -21.90 -4.82 -23.19
C LEU A 124 -22.11 -3.60 -24.10
N ASN A 125 -23.34 -3.08 -24.17
CA ASN A 125 -23.62 -1.89 -24.97
C ASN A 125 -22.77 -0.71 -24.46
N THR A 126 -21.86 -0.20 -25.30
CA THR A 126 -20.91 0.87 -24.99
C THR A 126 -21.59 2.13 -24.46
N GLN A 127 -22.76 2.49 -25.01
CA GLN A 127 -23.52 3.66 -24.55
C GLN A 127 -24.08 3.43 -23.14
N ALA A 128 -24.70 2.29 -22.89
CA ALA A 128 -25.22 1.94 -21.57
C ALA A 128 -24.09 1.89 -20.52
N LEU A 129 -22.90 1.42 -20.92
CA LEU A 129 -21.72 1.42 -20.06
C LEU A 129 -21.27 2.84 -19.70
N HIS A 130 -21.23 3.76 -20.66
CA HIS A 130 -20.87 5.16 -20.40
C HIS A 130 -21.91 5.88 -19.53
N GLU A 131 -23.19 5.66 -19.78
CA GLU A 131 -24.26 6.19 -18.95
C GLU A 131 -24.17 5.67 -17.51
N MET A 132 -23.86 4.38 -17.32
CA MET A 132 -23.63 3.81 -15.98
C MET A 132 -22.42 4.39 -15.29
N GLN A 133 -21.34 4.68 -16.02
CA GLN A 133 -20.18 5.37 -15.46
C GLN A 133 -20.58 6.77 -14.96
N ALA A 134 -21.35 7.52 -15.76
CA ALA A 134 -21.83 8.84 -15.38
C ALA A 134 -22.75 8.81 -14.15
N VAL A 135 -23.67 7.85 -14.07
CA VAL A 135 -24.53 7.63 -12.89
C VAL A 135 -23.69 7.32 -11.65
N GLY A 136 -22.66 6.46 -11.79
CA GLY A 136 -21.68 6.22 -10.75
C GLY A 136 -21.05 7.52 -10.27
N TRP A 137 -20.43 8.31 -11.15
CA TRP A 137 -19.80 9.57 -10.76
C TRP A 137 -20.73 10.57 -10.06
N ASN A 138 -21.97 10.70 -10.54
CA ASN A 138 -22.98 11.57 -9.93
C ASN A 138 -23.33 11.11 -8.51
N MET A 139 -23.56 9.81 -8.30
CA MET A 139 -23.87 9.27 -6.97
C MET A 139 -22.72 9.44 -5.99
N ALA A 140 -21.47 9.28 -6.44
CA ALA A 140 -20.28 9.49 -5.61
C ALA A 140 -20.27 10.93 -5.15
N SER A 141 -20.38 11.85 -6.10
CA SER A 141 -20.29 13.29 -5.86
C SER A 141 -21.35 13.76 -4.85
N ILE A 142 -22.58 13.26 -4.96
CA ILE A 142 -23.67 13.54 -4.01
C ILE A 142 -23.35 12.98 -2.62
N GLU A 143 -22.86 11.74 -2.51
CA GLU A 143 -22.54 11.15 -1.20
C GLU A 143 -21.32 11.83 -0.56
N ALA A 144 -20.28 12.22 -1.33
CA ALA A 144 -19.20 13.06 -0.81
C ALA A 144 -19.70 14.40 -0.33
N GLN A 145 -20.57 15.08 -1.07
CA GLN A 145 -21.12 16.36 -0.64
C GLN A 145 -21.90 16.20 0.68
N LYS A 146 -22.63 15.10 0.83
CA LYS A 146 -23.38 14.77 2.05
C LYS A 146 -22.46 14.41 3.22
N SER A 147 -21.42 13.61 2.97
CA SER A 147 -20.40 13.29 3.98
C SER A 147 -19.61 14.53 4.39
N TYR A 148 -19.20 15.35 3.42
CA TYR A 148 -18.47 16.60 3.63
C TYR A 148 -19.30 17.62 4.40
N SER A 149 -20.59 17.77 4.10
CA SER A 149 -21.47 18.67 4.85
C SER A 149 -21.68 18.20 6.29
N LYS A 150 -21.88 16.90 6.54
CA LYS A 150 -21.94 16.35 7.91
C LYS A 150 -20.62 16.49 8.66
N PHE A 151 -19.52 16.26 7.97
CA PHE A 151 -18.17 16.34 8.48
C PHE A 151 -17.80 17.77 8.88
N ASN A 152 -18.13 18.74 8.02
CA ASN A 152 -17.97 20.16 8.31
C ASN A 152 -18.89 20.63 9.43
N ALA A 153 -20.14 20.19 9.48
CA ALA A 153 -21.04 20.53 10.58
C ALA A 153 -20.51 20.04 11.94
N TYR A 154 -19.91 18.84 11.97
CA TYR A 154 -19.26 18.33 13.17
C TYR A 154 -18.00 19.13 13.53
N ARG A 155 -17.15 19.45 12.55
CA ARG A 155 -15.98 20.33 12.73
C ARG A 155 -16.37 21.70 13.30
N GLU A 156 -17.43 22.31 12.76
CA GLU A 156 -17.95 23.61 13.22
C GLU A 156 -18.53 23.54 14.64
N SER A 157 -19.06 22.38 15.06
CA SER A 157 -19.55 22.20 16.44
C SER A 157 -18.45 22.06 17.50
N LEU A 158 -17.19 21.82 17.09
CA LEU A 158 -16.07 21.66 18.01
C LEU A 158 -15.52 23.01 18.50
N PRO A 159 -15.07 23.12 19.77
CA PRO A 159 -14.32 24.28 20.27
C PRO A 159 -13.04 24.54 19.49
N GLN A 160 -12.62 25.80 19.37
CA GLN A 160 -11.55 26.22 18.47
C GLN A 160 -10.19 25.54 18.74
N GLU A 161 -9.89 25.22 19.99
CA GLU A 161 -8.67 24.48 20.38
C GLU A 161 -8.66 23.02 19.89
N GLN A 162 -9.83 22.40 19.72
CA GLN A 162 -9.96 21.01 19.27
C GLN A 162 -10.06 20.88 17.75
N ARG A 163 -10.41 21.97 17.05
CA ARG A 163 -10.48 22.00 15.58
C ARG A 163 -9.13 21.72 14.93
N ALA A 164 -8.03 22.27 15.47
CA ALA A 164 -6.69 22.04 14.92
C ALA A 164 -6.24 20.57 15.04
N ALA A 165 -6.60 19.90 16.15
CA ALA A 165 -6.33 18.48 16.34
C ALA A 165 -7.24 17.61 15.45
N PHE A 166 -8.51 18.00 15.29
CA PHE A 166 -9.45 17.36 14.39
C PHE A 166 -9.00 17.46 12.93
N ASP A 167 -8.61 18.65 12.46
CA ASP A 167 -8.11 18.90 11.10
C ASP A 167 -6.88 18.06 10.80
N LYS A 168 -5.95 17.96 11.75
CA LYS A 168 -4.76 17.12 11.65
C LYS A 168 -5.08 15.62 11.72
N ALA A 169 -6.04 15.21 12.53
CA ALA A 169 -6.46 13.81 12.64
C ALA A 169 -7.29 13.33 11.44
N THR A 170 -7.86 14.26 10.69
CA THR A 170 -8.79 13.98 9.59
C THR A 170 -8.24 14.38 8.23
N GLU A 171 -6.98 14.82 8.18
CA GLU A 171 -6.20 15.04 6.96
C GLU A 171 -6.28 13.82 6.01
N ASN A 172 -6.34 12.61 6.59
CA ASN A 172 -6.46 11.34 5.87
C ASN A 172 -7.88 10.76 5.81
N LEU A 173 -8.91 11.43 6.36
CA LEU A 173 -10.30 10.91 6.38
C LEU A 173 -10.99 10.95 5.00
N SER A 174 -10.28 11.37 3.95
CA SER A 174 -10.63 11.09 2.56
C SER A 174 -10.46 9.60 2.22
N GLU A 175 -9.54 8.92 2.90
CA GLU A 175 -9.19 7.50 2.74
C GLU A 175 -10.11 6.63 3.64
N GLY A 176 -10.83 5.70 3.01
CA GLY A 176 -11.72 4.71 3.62
C GLY A 176 -13.21 5.04 3.55
N SER A 177 -13.58 6.19 2.99
CA SER A 177 -14.97 6.62 2.85
C SER A 177 -15.76 5.74 1.84
N VAL A 178 -17.08 5.91 1.77
CA VAL A 178 -17.87 5.33 0.67
C VAL A 178 -17.31 5.76 -0.69
N PHE A 179 -16.62 6.90 -0.76
CA PHE A 179 -15.86 7.36 -1.92
C PHE A 179 -14.68 6.45 -2.27
N GLU A 180 -13.97 5.86 -1.29
CA GLU A 180 -12.94 4.83 -1.51
C GLU A 180 -13.57 3.48 -1.91
N GLN A 181 -14.73 3.11 -1.35
CA GLN A 181 -15.44 1.89 -1.76
C GLN A 181 -16.03 2.00 -3.18
N MET A 182 -16.51 3.19 -3.55
CA MET A 182 -16.99 3.50 -4.88
C MET A 182 -15.86 3.72 -5.86
N ALA A 183 -14.71 4.21 -5.39
CA ALA A 183 -13.48 4.17 -6.12
C ALA A 183 -13.13 2.70 -6.43
N GLU A 184 -12.69 1.92 -5.45
CA GLU A 184 -12.08 0.60 -5.61
C GLU A 184 -12.91 -0.38 -6.47
N ASN A 185 -14.24 -0.36 -6.30
CA ASN A 185 -15.16 -1.21 -7.04
C ASN A 185 -15.82 -0.52 -8.24
N SER A 186 -15.55 0.76 -8.54
CA SER A 186 -16.36 1.57 -9.48
C SER A 186 -16.62 0.87 -10.79
N SER A 187 -15.60 0.29 -11.40
CA SER A 187 -15.78 -0.34 -12.71
C SER A 187 -16.39 -1.74 -12.64
N GLN A 188 -16.23 -2.48 -11.54
CA GLN A 188 -16.95 -3.77 -11.36
C GLN A 188 -18.42 -3.48 -11.05
N VAL A 189 -18.71 -2.52 -10.16
CA VAL A 189 -20.07 -2.04 -9.88
C VAL A 189 -20.70 -1.54 -11.18
N THR A 190 -19.96 -0.77 -11.98
CA THR A 190 -20.42 -0.28 -13.28
C THR A 190 -20.72 -1.44 -14.23
N LEU A 191 -19.83 -2.44 -14.33
CA LEU A 191 -20.04 -3.59 -15.22
C LEU A 191 -21.24 -4.44 -14.77
N VAL A 192 -21.38 -4.71 -13.48
CA VAL A 192 -22.53 -5.41 -12.90
C VAL A 192 -23.80 -4.59 -13.12
N ALA A 193 -23.79 -3.29 -12.83
CA ALA A 193 -24.92 -2.38 -13.03
C ALA A 193 -25.31 -2.26 -14.50
N THR A 194 -24.34 -2.22 -15.41
CA THR A 194 -24.57 -2.23 -16.86
C THR A 194 -25.21 -3.54 -17.29
N ALA A 195 -24.71 -4.68 -16.80
CA ALA A 195 -25.31 -5.98 -17.08
C ALA A 195 -26.74 -6.06 -16.51
N LEU A 196 -26.99 -5.58 -15.29
CA LEU A 196 -28.31 -5.53 -14.67
C LEU A 196 -29.30 -4.64 -15.43
N PHE A 197 -28.83 -3.50 -15.92
CA PHE A 197 -29.64 -2.56 -16.70
C PHE A 197 -30.00 -3.09 -18.08
N LEU A 198 -29.09 -3.83 -18.69
CA LEU A 198 -29.32 -4.53 -19.96
C LEU A 198 -30.11 -5.84 -19.77
N GLY A 199 -30.46 -6.22 -18.54
CA GLY A 199 -31.19 -7.45 -18.24
C GLY A 199 -30.34 -8.73 -18.27
N TYR A 200 -29.02 -8.63 -18.37
CA TYR A 200 -28.09 -9.75 -18.39
C TYR A 200 -27.76 -10.23 -16.97
N LEU A 201 -28.73 -10.85 -16.29
CA LEU A 201 -28.61 -11.26 -14.88
C LEU A 201 -27.51 -12.30 -14.65
N ASP A 202 -27.34 -13.25 -15.57
CA ASP A 202 -26.28 -14.27 -15.46
C ASP A 202 -24.90 -13.65 -15.60
N LYS A 203 -24.73 -12.70 -16.53
CA LYS A 203 -23.48 -11.95 -16.69
C LYS A 203 -23.21 -11.07 -15.46
N ALA A 204 -24.23 -10.38 -14.94
CA ALA A 204 -24.11 -9.58 -13.73
C ALA A 204 -23.64 -10.43 -12.52
N THR A 205 -24.18 -11.63 -12.39
CA THR A 205 -23.82 -12.58 -11.33
C THR A 205 -22.39 -13.10 -11.52
N ALA A 206 -22.03 -13.55 -12.73
CA ALA A 206 -20.68 -14.03 -13.04
C ALA A 206 -19.60 -12.95 -12.81
N ILE A 207 -19.85 -11.70 -13.22
CA ILE A 207 -18.95 -10.56 -12.99
C ILE A 207 -18.81 -10.29 -11.48
N SER A 208 -19.90 -10.40 -10.72
CA SER A 208 -19.87 -10.19 -9.27
C SER A 208 -19.09 -11.31 -8.56
N GLU A 209 -19.26 -12.57 -8.96
CA GLU A 209 -18.58 -13.72 -8.38
C GLU A 209 -17.07 -13.69 -8.65
N SER A 210 -16.66 -13.38 -9.88
CA SER A 210 -15.23 -13.26 -10.23
C SER A 210 -14.52 -12.14 -9.46
N ALA A 211 -15.26 -11.12 -9.05
CA ALA A 211 -14.76 -10.03 -8.20
C ALA A 211 -14.71 -10.37 -6.69
N GLY A 212 -14.97 -11.62 -6.30
CA GLY A 212 -15.06 -12.04 -4.89
C GLY A 212 -16.35 -11.61 -4.18
N GLY A 213 -17.32 -11.12 -4.95
CA GLY A 213 -18.69 -10.88 -4.53
C GLY A 213 -19.55 -12.12 -4.69
N GLY A 214 -20.87 -11.91 -4.76
CA GLY A 214 -21.83 -12.97 -5.01
C GLY A 214 -23.26 -12.54 -4.68
N ALA A 215 -24.21 -13.42 -4.94
CA ALA A 215 -25.66 -13.20 -4.95
C ALA A 215 -26.17 -12.59 -6.27
N ALA A 216 -27.31 -13.13 -6.72
CA ALA A 216 -28.09 -12.61 -7.84
C ALA A 216 -29.26 -11.77 -7.30
N PRO A 217 -29.79 -10.83 -8.10
CA PRO A 217 -31.06 -10.20 -7.79
C PRO A 217 -32.16 -11.27 -7.62
N LYS A 218 -33.14 -11.01 -6.74
CA LYS A 218 -34.34 -11.86 -6.64
C LYS A 218 -35.09 -11.86 -7.98
N GLY A 219 -35.91 -12.89 -8.22
CA GLY A 219 -36.73 -12.99 -9.43
C GLY A 219 -37.54 -11.71 -9.72
N GLY A 220 -37.69 -11.37 -11.00
CA GLY A 220 -38.41 -10.16 -11.45
C GLY A 220 -37.53 -8.91 -11.60
N TRP A 221 -36.21 -9.05 -11.73
CA TRP A 221 -35.32 -7.90 -11.93
C TRP A 221 -35.46 -7.30 -13.34
N GLY A 222 -35.85 -6.03 -13.39
CA GLY A 222 -36.00 -5.22 -14.61
C GLY A 222 -36.56 -3.85 -14.28
N LYS A 223 -36.64 -2.95 -15.27
CA LYS A 223 -37.23 -1.62 -15.12
C LYS A 223 -38.72 -1.73 -14.80
N LYS A 224 -39.22 -0.97 -13.81
CA LYS A 224 -40.65 -0.94 -13.51
C LYS A 224 -41.41 0.01 -14.45
N PRO A 225 -42.72 -0.17 -14.66
CA PRO A 225 -43.51 0.69 -15.55
C PRO A 225 -43.55 2.17 -15.13
N ASP A 226 -43.45 2.44 -13.83
CA ASP A 226 -43.50 3.77 -13.19
C ASP A 226 -42.12 4.35 -12.87
N GLU A 227 -41.04 3.63 -13.18
CA GLU A 227 -39.67 4.02 -12.87
C GLU A 227 -39.04 4.72 -14.07
N ASP A 228 -38.48 5.91 -13.89
CA ASP A 228 -37.71 6.57 -14.95
C ASP A 228 -36.35 5.89 -15.18
N ASP A 229 -35.70 6.17 -16.32
CA ASP A 229 -34.44 5.49 -16.63
C ASP A 229 -33.33 5.83 -15.64
N MET A 230 -33.28 7.05 -15.10
CA MET A 230 -32.24 7.43 -14.14
C MET A 230 -32.42 6.67 -12.82
N ALA A 231 -33.66 6.57 -12.32
CA ALA A 231 -34.02 5.79 -11.15
C ALA A 231 -33.69 4.30 -11.34
N PHE A 232 -33.99 3.73 -12.51
CA PHE A 232 -33.62 2.34 -12.82
C PHE A 232 -32.10 2.15 -12.87
N ARG A 233 -31.35 3.09 -13.48
CA ARG A 233 -29.88 3.04 -13.51
C ARG A 233 -29.29 3.12 -12.10
N GLN A 234 -29.79 4.01 -11.25
CA GLN A 234 -29.38 4.10 -9.84
C GLN A 234 -29.67 2.81 -9.08
N ARG A 235 -30.83 2.17 -9.30
CA ARG A 235 -31.17 0.89 -8.69
C ARG A 235 -30.26 -0.25 -9.15
N CYS A 236 -29.91 -0.29 -10.44
CA CYS A 236 -28.91 -1.22 -10.98
C CYS A 236 -27.53 -0.98 -10.34
N PHE A 237 -27.14 0.27 -10.15
CA PHE A 237 -25.88 0.63 -9.51
C PHE A 237 -25.82 0.19 -8.04
N LEU A 238 -26.85 0.51 -7.26
CA LEU A 238 -26.96 0.10 -5.85
C LEU A 238 -26.98 -1.42 -5.69
N MET A 239 -27.66 -2.13 -6.59
CA MET A 239 -27.63 -3.60 -6.60
C MET A 239 -26.25 -4.14 -6.96
N GLY A 240 -25.56 -3.54 -7.93
CA GLY A 240 -24.18 -3.90 -8.24
C GLY A 240 -23.24 -3.74 -7.03
N MET A 241 -23.39 -2.66 -6.26
CA MET A 241 -22.65 -2.47 -5.00
C MET A 241 -22.99 -3.55 -3.97
N HIS A 242 -24.27 -3.93 -3.86
CA HIS A 242 -24.71 -4.97 -2.95
C HIS A 242 -24.14 -6.35 -3.31
N MET A 243 -24.21 -6.76 -4.58
CA MET A 243 -23.69 -8.05 -5.07
C MET A 243 -22.18 -8.16 -4.80
N LEU A 244 -21.42 -7.09 -5.02
CA LEU A 244 -19.97 -7.09 -4.77
C LEU A 244 -19.58 -7.09 -3.28
N LYS A 245 -20.45 -6.58 -2.40
CA LYS A 245 -20.22 -6.57 -0.94
C LYS A 245 -20.60 -7.90 -0.26
N SER A 246 -21.55 -8.63 -0.83
CA SER A 246 -22.17 -9.81 -0.21
C SER A 246 -21.26 -11.03 -0.14
N GLY A 247 -20.35 -11.22 -1.10
CA GLY A 247 -19.35 -12.30 -1.08
C GLY A 247 -18.29 -12.15 0.02
N LYS A 248 -17.83 -10.92 0.28
CA LYS A 248 -16.81 -10.63 1.30
C LYS A 248 -17.24 -11.01 2.72
N LYS A 249 -18.54 -11.00 3.04
CA LYS A 249 -19.06 -11.38 4.38
C LYS A 249 -19.05 -12.89 4.65
N ARG A 250 -19.05 -13.75 3.62
CA ARG A 250 -19.00 -15.21 3.80
C ARG A 250 -17.60 -15.73 4.13
N ASN A 251 -16.54 -15.00 3.74
CA ASN A 251 -15.15 -15.38 3.98
C ASN A 251 -14.59 -14.90 5.34
N VAL A 252 -15.37 -14.15 6.13
CA VAL A 252 -15.01 -13.76 7.52
C VAL A 252 -15.69 -14.67 8.53
N LYS A 253 -15.57 -15.99 8.32
CA LYS A 253 -15.88 -17.00 9.34
C LYS A 253 -14.73 -17.99 9.45
N ARG A 254 -13.74 -17.63 10.26
CA ARG A 254 -13.18 -18.44 11.35
C ARG A 254 -12.25 -17.58 12.20
#